data_AF-A0A1Z7ZRS1-F1
#
_entry.id   AF-A0A1Z7ZRS1-F1
#
_cell.length_a   1.000
_cell.length_b   1.000
_cell.length_c   1.000
_cell.angle_alpha   90.00
_cell.angle_beta   90.00
_cell.angle_gamma   90.00
#
_symmetry.space_group_name_H-M   'P 1'
#
loop_
_entity.id
_entity.type
_entity.pdbx_description
1 polymer ?
#
loop_
_entity_poly.entity_id
_entity_poly.type
_entity_poly.pdbx_seq_one_letter_code
_entity_poly.pdbx_strand_id
1 'polypeptide(L)'
;MKKIYLTIFCCIALIGSVSSQNAADQKKIEKYEEEVERKKQNYINDFLATLNIDDFQKEIIKQSMNSYFIELTKVNKLRLQGFQRTAAIERLDEAHFKDVKTIVSEDIMAKIMDAIKGKWNQKAERKAEKKKRKRKN
;
A
#
# COMPACT_ATOMS: atom_id res chain seq x y z
N MET A 1 14.27 59.76 34.47
CA MET A 1 14.54 60.44 33.18
C MET A 1 15.27 59.46 32.26
N LYS A 2 14.85 59.44 31.00
CA LYS A 2 15.21 58.54 29.88
C LYS A 2 16.72 58.29 29.73
N LYS A 3 17.10 57.09 29.24
CA LYS A 3 17.96 56.82 28.06
C LYS A 3 18.10 55.29 27.85
N ILE A 4 17.44 54.71 26.84
CA ILE A 4 17.92 54.32 25.50
C ILE A 4 18.19 52.80 25.42
N TYR A 5 17.38 52.15 24.59
CA TYR A 5 17.49 50.76 24.14
C TYR A 5 18.76 50.56 23.29
N LEU A 6 19.47 49.45 23.47
CA LEU A 6 20.44 48.97 22.49
C LEU A 6 20.16 47.49 22.18
N THR A 7 19.24 47.32 21.23
CA THR A 7 19.08 46.08 20.46
C THR A 7 20.20 46.03 19.42
N ILE A 8 21.10 45.04 19.50
CA ILE A 8 21.97 44.67 18.37
C ILE A 8 21.82 43.15 18.16
N PHE A 9 20.81 42.85 17.36
CA PHE A 9 20.87 42.02 16.16
C PHE A 9 22.15 41.16 16.00
N CYS A 10 22.09 39.89 16.41
CA CYS A 10 22.96 38.85 15.90
C CYS A 10 22.09 37.83 15.13
N CYS A 11 21.46 38.32 14.08
CA CYS A 11 20.78 37.51 13.07
C CYS A 11 21.44 37.79 11.72
N ILE A 12 22.64 37.25 11.45
CA ILE A 12 23.14 36.91 10.10
C ILE A 12 24.32 35.94 10.34
N ALA A 13 24.05 34.63 10.32
CA ALA A 13 25.04 33.58 9.98
C ALA A 13 24.40 32.20 9.71
N LEU A 14 23.11 32.11 9.40
CA LEU A 14 22.42 30.83 9.12
C LEU A 14 21.54 30.86 7.86
N ILE A 15 21.92 31.64 6.84
CA ILE A 15 21.26 31.61 5.52
C ILE A 15 22.19 30.92 4.51
N GLY A 16 22.71 29.74 4.86
CA GLY A 16 23.61 28.96 4.00
C GLY A 16 23.23 27.49 3.80
N SER A 17 22.22 26.96 4.51
CA SER A 17 21.97 25.50 4.56
C SER A 17 20.58 25.06 4.12
N VAL A 18 19.64 25.97 3.90
CA VAL A 18 18.22 25.63 3.66
C VAL A 18 18.02 24.90 2.33
N SER A 19 18.86 25.16 1.31
CA SER A 19 18.73 24.54 -0.01
C SER A 19 19.28 23.10 -0.10
N SER A 20 20.24 22.73 0.77
CA SER A 20 20.83 21.38 0.76
C SER A 20 19.96 20.34 1.49
N GLN A 21 19.19 20.77 2.50
CA GLN A 21 18.23 19.92 3.21
C GLN A 21 17.10 19.45 2.28
N ASN A 22 16.55 20.34 1.45
CA ASN A 22 15.45 20.03 0.55
C ASN A 22 15.77 18.92 -0.48
N ALA A 23 16.97 18.92 -1.08
CA ALA A 23 17.35 17.91 -2.07
C ALA A 23 17.61 16.53 -1.44
N ALA A 24 18.25 16.50 -0.27
CA ALA A 24 18.50 15.25 0.46
C ALA A 24 17.19 14.63 0.98
N ASP A 25 16.24 15.45 1.41
CA ASP A 25 14.95 14.98 1.91
C ASP A 25 14.01 14.56 0.77
N GLN A 26 14.04 15.25 -0.38
CA GLN A 26 13.32 14.79 -1.58
C GLN A 26 13.80 13.40 -2.03
N LYS A 27 15.12 13.18 -2.05
CA LYS A 27 15.70 11.88 -2.42
C LYS A 27 15.35 10.76 -1.44
N LYS A 28 15.12 11.08 -0.15
CA LYS A 28 14.65 10.11 0.83
C LYS A 28 13.17 9.77 0.62
N ILE A 29 12.34 10.76 0.33
CA ILE A 29 10.91 10.56 0.03
C ILE A 29 10.75 9.68 -1.20
N GLU A 30 11.47 9.99 -2.29
CA GLU A 30 11.46 9.21 -3.53
C GLU A 30 11.84 7.74 -3.28
N LYS A 31 12.97 7.48 -2.61
CA LYS A 31 13.40 6.12 -2.24
C LYS A 31 12.37 5.39 -1.39
N TYR A 32 11.71 6.09 -0.48
CA TYR A 32 10.67 5.51 0.36
C TYR A 32 9.44 5.12 -0.46
N GLU A 33 8.99 5.99 -1.36
CA GLU A 33 7.85 5.73 -2.26
C GLU A 33 8.15 4.55 -3.20
N GLU A 34 9.34 4.50 -3.78
CA GLU A 34 9.81 3.37 -4.59
C GLU A 34 9.83 2.06 -3.79
N GLU A 35 10.30 2.10 -2.54
CA GLU A 35 10.34 0.93 -1.68
C GLU A 35 8.93 0.42 -1.34
N VAL A 36 8.01 1.33 -1.02
CA VAL A 36 6.60 1.01 -0.75
C VAL A 36 5.95 0.41 -1.99
N GLU A 37 6.17 1.00 -3.17
CA GLU A 37 5.62 0.50 -4.42
C GLU A 37 6.18 -0.89 -4.76
N ARG A 38 7.50 -1.09 -4.61
CA ARG A 38 8.14 -2.39 -4.79
C ARG A 38 7.58 -3.44 -3.83
N LYS A 39 7.39 -3.11 -2.55
CA LYS A 39 6.78 -4.00 -1.56
C LYS A 39 5.34 -4.36 -1.94
N LYS A 40 4.56 -3.40 -2.42
CA LYS A 40 3.20 -3.61 -2.93
C LYS A 40 3.20 -4.58 -4.12
N GLN A 41 4.06 -4.34 -5.12
CA GLN A 41 4.15 -5.21 -6.29
C GLN A 41 4.60 -6.64 -5.92
N ASN A 42 5.60 -6.77 -5.05
CA ASN A 42 6.04 -8.07 -4.55
C ASN A 42 4.91 -8.81 -3.84
N TYR A 43 4.16 -8.13 -2.97
CA TYR A 43 3.01 -8.71 -2.28
C TYR A 43 1.96 -9.24 -3.25
N ILE A 44 1.57 -8.45 -4.25
CA ILE A 44 0.58 -8.83 -5.27
C ILE A 44 1.09 -10.02 -6.09
N ASN A 45 2.32 -9.94 -6.60
CA ASN A 45 2.90 -11.02 -7.41
C ASN A 45 3.04 -12.32 -6.63
N ASP A 46 3.51 -12.24 -5.37
CA ASP A 46 3.63 -13.40 -4.49
C ASP A 46 2.27 -14.02 -4.17
N PHE A 47 1.23 -13.20 -3.99
CA PHE A 47 -0.14 -13.68 -3.80
C PHE A 47 -0.67 -14.38 -5.06
N LEU A 48 -0.56 -13.74 -6.22
CA LEU A 48 -1.03 -14.31 -7.49
C LEU A 48 -0.33 -15.62 -7.85
N ALA A 49 0.95 -15.77 -7.49
CA ALA A 49 1.69 -17.01 -7.66
C ALA A 49 1.13 -18.19 -6.84
N THR A 50 0.35 -17.92 -5.77
CA THR A 50 -0.33 -18.97 -4.98
C THR A 50 -1.67 -19.39 -5.57
N LEU A 51 -2.21 -18.63 -6.53
CA LEU A 51 -3.50 -18.93 -7.14
C LEU A 51 -3.31 -19.87 -8.33
N ASN A 52 -4.04 -20.98 -8.33
CA ASN A 52 -4.09 -21.91 -9.46
C ASN A 52 -5.15 -21.47 -10.46
N ILE A 53 -4.86 -20.39 -11.18
CA ILE A 53 -5.73 -19.74 -12.16
C ILE A 53 -4.91 -19.38 -13.41
N ASP A 54 -5.59 -19.07 -14.50
CA ASP A 54 -4.92 -18.70 -15.75
C ASP A 54 -4.29 -17.30 -15.69
N ASP A 55 -3.44 -16.99 -16.66
CA ASP A 55 -2.68 -15.74 -16.68
C ASP A 55 -3.53 -14.52 -17.02
N PHE A 56 -4.62 -14.70 -17.77
CA PHE A 56 -5.56 -13.62 -18.04
C PHE A 56 -6.29 -13.22 -16.74
N GLN A 57 -6.79 -14.20 -15.99
CA GLN A 57 -7.39 -13.97 -14.68
C GLN A 57 -6.38 -13.29 -13.73
N LYS A 58 -5.11 -13.74 -13.70
CA LYS A 58 -4.07 -13.09 -12.88
C LYS A 58 -3.86 -11.63 -13.24
N GLU A 59 -3.82 -11.29 -14.53
CA GLU A 59 -3.61 -9.91 -14.97
C GLU A 59 -4.77 -9.00 -14.58
N ILE A 60 -6.03 -9.46 -14.73
CA ILE A 60 -7.20 -8.69 -14.28
C ILE A 60 -7.19 -8.49 -12.77
N ILE A 61 -6.86 -9.53 -11.99
CA ILE A 61 -6.74 -9.41 -10.53
C ILE A 61 -5.63 -8.44 -10.15
N LYS A 62 -4.47 -8.52 -10.82
CA LYS A 62 -3.32 -7.64 -10.60
C LYS A 62 -3.70 -6.18 -10.80
N GLN A 63 -4.35 -5.86 -11.92
CA GLN A 63 -4.81 -4.51 -12.22
C GLN A 63 -5.82 -4.01 -11.17
N SER A 64 -6.77 -4.87 -10.78
CA SER A 64 -7.79 -4.56 -9.78
C SER A 64 -7.16 -4.28 -8.40
N MET A 65 -6.23 -5.12 -7.94
CA MET A 65 -5.51 -4.93 -6.67
C MET A 65 -4.64 -3.67 -6.69
N ASN A 66 -3.97 -3.39 -7.80
CA ASN A 66 -3.16 -2.19 -7.94
C ASN A 66 -3.99 -0.91 -7.82
N SER A 67 -5.11 -0.83 -8.55
CA SER A 67 -6.05 0.30 -8.45
C SER A 67 -6.64 0.40 -7.05
N TYR A 68 -7.06 -0.74 -6.48
CA TYR A 68 -7.65 -0.80 -5.14
C TYR A 68 -6.71 -0.24 -4.07
N PHE A 69 -5.43 -0.61 -4.04
CA PHE A 69 -4.50 -0.10 -3.03
C PHE A 69 -4.22 1.40 -3.14
N ILE A 70 -4.25 1.95 -4.36
CA ILE A 70 -4.13 3.40 -4.59
C ILE A 70 -5.33 4.12 -3.95
N GLU A 71 -6.54 3.66 -4.24
CA GLU A 71 -7.77 4.26 -3.70
C GLU A 71 -7.92 4.02 -2.19
N LEU A 72 -7.56 2.84 -1.69
CA LEU A 72 -7.56 2.54 -0.26
C LEU A 72 -6.63 3.50 0.50
N THR A 73 -5.48 3.83 -0.08
CA THR A 73 -4.55 4.81 0.49
C THR A 73 -5.20 6.20 0.55
N LYS A 74 -5.94 6.60 -0.48
CA LYS A 74 -6.68 7.87 -0.49
C LYS A 74 -7.76 7.88 0.59
N VAL A 75 -8.59 6.84 0.67
CA VAL A 75 -9.62 6.67 1.72
C VAL A 75 -9.00 6.75 3.10
N ASN A 76 -7.84 6.12 3.30
CA ASN A 76 -7.18 6.13 4.60
C ASN A 76 -6.61 7.50 5.00
N LYS A 77 -6.23 8.33 4.02
CA LYS A 77 -5.82 9.73 4.21
C LYS A 77 -6.99 10.65 4.53
N LEU A 78 -8.20 10.31 4.08
CA LEU A 78 -9.40 11.03 4.50
C LEU A 78 -9.59 10.80 6.02
N ARG A 79 -9.67 11.88 6.79
CA ARG A 79 -9.88 11.83 8.25
C ARG A 79 -11.33 11.48 8.61
N LEU A 80 -11.88 10.46 7.96
CA LEU A 80 -13.24 9.96 8.17
C LEU A 80 -13.37 9.29 9.53
N GLN A 81 -14.56 9.40 10.12
CA GLN A 81 -14.94 8.64 11.31
C GLN A 81 -14.95 7.13 11.01
N GLY A 82 -14.80 6.30 12.05
CA GLY A 82 -14.64 4.85 11.91
C GLY A 82 -15.70 4.19 11.03
N PHE A 83 -16.99 4.43 11.31
CA PHE A 83 -18.08 3.85 10.53
C PHE A 83 -18.11 4.34 9.07
N GLN A 84 -17.78 5.61 8.83
CA GLN A 84 -17.73 6.18 7.47
C GLN A 84 -16.59 5.57 6.66
N ARG A 85 -15.44 5.35 7.32
CA ARG A 85 -14.28 4.68 6.72
C ARG A 85 -14.61 3.25 6.35
N THR A 86 -15.25 2.50 7.24
CA THR A 86 -15.69 1.12 6.96
C THR A 86 -16.63 1.08 5.76
N ALA A 87 -17.67 1.91 5.73
CA ALA A 87 -18.60 1.97 4.61
C ALA A 87 -17.93 2.42 3.29
N ALA A 88 -16.92 3.29 3.36
CA ALA A 88 -16.14 3.69 2.19
C ALA A 88 -15.27 2.54 1.65
N ILE A 89 -14.64 1.77 2.55
CA ILE A 89 -13.84 0.59 2.17
C ILE A 89 -14.73 -0.51 1.60
N GLU A 90 -15.90 -0.78 2.17
CA GLU A 90 -16.84 -1.78 1.64
C GLU A 90 -17.30 -1.45 0.21
N ARG A 91 -17.64 -0.18 -0.06
CA ARG A 91 -17.95 0.26 -1.42
C ARG A 91 -16.76 0.14 -2.37
N LEU A 92 -15.56 0.38 -1.84
CA LEU A 92 -14.32 0.26 -2.62
C LEU A 92 -14.04 -1.20 -3.00
N ASP A 93 -14.20 -2.13 -2.06
CA ASP A 93 -14.10 -3.58 -2.25
C ASP A 93 -15.06 -4.03 -3.35
N GLU A 94 -16.34 -3.65 -3.26
CA GLU A 94 -17.35 -4.04 -4.25
C GLU A 94 -17.06 -3.49 -5.65
N ALA A 95 -16.71 -2.20 -5.74
CA ALA A 95 -16.49 -1.54 -7.02
C ALA A 95 -15.26 -2.11 -7.76
N HIS A 96 -14.14 -2.31 -7.05
CA HIS A 96 -12.88 -2.72 -7.68
C HIS A 96 -12.85 -4.19 -8.07
N PHE A 97 -13.65 -5.03 -7.41
CA PHE A 97 -13.63 -6.47 -7.64
C PHE A 97 -14.91 -7.01 -8.29
N LYS A 98 -15.82 -6.13 -8.73
CA LYS A 98 -17.05 -6.51 -9.43
C LYS A 98 -16.76 -7.39 -10.64
N ASP A 99 -15.83 -6.98 -11.50
CA ASP A 99 -15.50 -7.71 -12.73
C ASP A 99 -14.65 -8.96 -12.43
N VAL A 100 -13.78 -8.88 -11.42
CA VAL A 100 -13.03 -10.06 -10.95
C VAL A 100 -13.98 -11.17 -10.52
N LYS A 101 -15.06 -10.82 -9.79
CA LYS A 101 -16.07 -11.77 -9.30
C LYS A 101 -16.77 -12.53 -10.43
N THR A 102 -16.85 -11.99 -11.65
CA THR A 102 -17.51 -12.66 -12.78
C THR A 102 -16.59 -13.66 -13.48
N ILE A 103 -15.27 -13.53 -13.32
CA ILE A 103 -14.29 -14.36 -14.02
C ILE A 103 -13.59 -15.37 -13.12
N VAL A 104 -13.68 -15.26 -11.79
CA VAL A 104 -13.06 -16.21 -10.84
C VAL A 104 -14.11 -16.98 -10.04
N SER A 105 -13.72 -18.13 -9.47
CA SER A 105 -14.58 -18.87 -8.54
C SER A 105 -14.71 -18.15 -7.19
N GLU A 106 -15.77 -18.47 -6.44
CA GLU A 106 -16.00 -17.90 -5.11
C GLU A 106 -14.85 -18.15 -4.13
N ASP A 107 -14.20 -19.31 -4.19
CA ASP A 107 -13.01 -19.64 -3.37
C ASP A 107 -11.84 -18.71 -3.68
N ILE A 108 -11.58 -18.43 -4.97
CA ILE A 108 -10.55 -17.48 -5.37
C ILE A 108 -10.92 -16.06 -4.93
N MET A 109 -12.19 -15.68 -5.09
CA MET A 109 -12.68 -14.38 -4.65
C MET A 109 -12.51 -14.19 -3.14
N ALA A 110 -12.77 -15.22 -2.33
CA ALA A 110 -12.55 -15.20 -0.88
C ALA A 110 -11.06 -15.00 -0.54
N LYS A 111 -10.15 -15.68 -1.24
CA LYS A 111 -8.70 -15.49 -1.08
C LYS A 111 -8.24 -14.08 -1.42
N ILE A 112 -8.80 -13.48 -2.48
CA ILE A 112 -8.53 -12.08 -2.86
C ILE A 112 -8.99 -11.15 -1.73
N MET A 113 -10.20 -11.35 -1.21
CA MET A 113 -10.75 -10.55 -0.11
C MET A 113 -9.92 -10.67 1.18
N ASP A 114 -9.44 -11.86 1.51
CA ASP A 114 -8.53 -12.07 2.64
C ASP A 114 -7.16 -11.40 2.42
N ALA A 115 -6.65 -11.40 1.18
CA ALA A 115 -5.42 -10.74 0.83
C ALA A 115 -5.51 -9.22 0.97
N ILE A 116 -6.57 -8.58 0.48
CA ILE A 116 -6.73 -7.12 0.61
C ILE A 116 -7.02 -6.68 2.05
N LYS A 117 -7.59 -7.56 2.88
CA LYS A 117 -7.83 -7.33 4.32
C LYS A 117 -6.61 -7.64 5.20
N GLY A 118 -5.47 -8.02 4.60
CA GLY A 118 -4.22 -8.29 5.30
C GLY A 118 -4.21 -9.61 6.09
N LYS A 119 -5.16 -10.52 5.83
CA LYS A 119 -5.21 -11.84 6.45
C LYS A 119 -4.32 -12.87 5.75
N TRP A 120 -3.96 -12.61 4.49
CA TRP A 120 -3.05 -13.48 3.75
C TRP A 120 -1.62 -13.40 4.28
N ASN A 121 -1.00 -14.57 4.49
CA ASN A 121 0.36 -14.68 4.98
C ASN A 121 1.18 -15.60 4.08
N GLN A 122 2.10 -15.00 3.33
CA GLN A 122 3.00 -15.71 2.42
C GLN A 122 3.76 -16.88 3.07
N LYS A 123 4.24 -16.71 4.31
CA LYS A 123 4.99 -17.77 5.01
C LYS A 123 4.09 -18.96 5.34
N ALA A 124 2.83 -18.70 5.68
CA ALA A 124 1.85 -19.74 5.97
C ALA A 124 1.51 -20.53 4.70
N GLU A 125 1.25 -19.85 3.58
CA GLU A 125 0.98 -20.48 2.29
C GLU A 125 2.12 -21.37 1.82
N ARG A 126 3.35 -20.85 1.82
CA ARG A 126 4.55 -21.63 1.45
C ARG A 126 4.72 -22.89 2.32
N LYS A 127 4.36 -22.83 3.61
CA LYS A 127 4.38 -24.01 4.50
C LYS A 127 3.28 -25.00 4.17
N ALA A 128 2.06 -24.52 3.91
CA ALA A 128 0.92 -25.35 3.55
C ALA A 128 1.19 -26.10 2.23
N GLU A 129 1.75 -25.42 1.24
CA GLU A 129 2.09 -26.00 -0.05
C GLU A 129 3.18 -27.07 0.06
N LYS A 130 4.26 -26.79 0.80
CA LYS A 130 5.31 -27.80 1.09
C LYS A 130 4.72 -29.05 1.76
N LYS A 131 3.77 -28.89 2.69
CA LYS A 131 3.08 -30.02 3.33
C LYS A 131 2.21 -30.81 2.34
N LYS A 132 1.49 -30.14 1.42
CA LYS A 132 0.69 -30.80 0.37
C LYS A 132 1.57 -31.63 -0.56
N ARG A 133 2.71 -31.11 -1.01
CA ARG A 133 3.67 -31.84 -1.86
C ARG A 133 4.21 -33.10 -1.17
N LYS A 134 4.55 -33.01 0.12
CA LYS A 134 5.01 -34.17 0.92
C LYS A 134 3.97 -35.27 1.15
N ARG A 135 2.68 -34.97 1.02
CA ARG A 135 1.59 -35.96 1.19
C ARG A 135 1.19 -36.64 -0.13
N LYS A 136 1.64 -36.09 -1.26
CA LYS A 136 1.32 -36.57 -2.61
C LYS A 136 2.44 -37.45 -3.18
N ASN A 137 3.65 -37.34 -2.61
CA ASN A 137 4.76 -38.29 -2.76
C ASN A 137 4.69 -39.32 -1.65
#